data_AF-A0A3D4UYV4-F1
#
_entry.id   AF-A0A3D4UYV4-F1
#
_cell.length_a   1.000
_cell.length_b   1.000
_cell.length_c   1.000
_cell.angle_alpha   90.00
_cell.angle_beta   90.00
_cell.angle_gamma   90.00
#
_symmetry.space_group_name_H-M   'P 1'
#
loop_
_entity.id
_entity.type
_entity.pdbx_description
1 polymer ?
#
loop_
_entity_poly.entity_id
_entity_poly.type
_entity_poly.pdbx_seq_one_letter_code
_entity_poly.pdbx_strand_id
1 'polypeptide(L)' 'PHPMHIHAIQFKVLDRSGSRGILPHETGWKDTVLVMPGEHVRVIMKFDAPKGMYVFHCHNLEHEDSGMMANYEIT' A
#
# COMPACT_ATOMS: atom_id res chain seq x y z
N PRO A 1 6.11 -7.04 -10.21
CA PRO A 1 6.07 -5.80 -9.40
C PRO A 1 4.62 -5.55 -8.98
N HIS A 2 4.41 -4.94 -7.82
CA HIS A 2 3.07 -4.81 -7.26
C HIS A 2 2.88 -3.39 -6.71
N PRO A 3 2.13 -2.51 -7.40
CA PRO A 3 1.68 -1.26 -6.80
C PRO A 3 0.62 -1.60 -5.75
N MET A 4 0.98 -1.62 -4.47
CA MET A 4 0.06 -1.98 -3.39
C MET A 4 -0.73 -0.76 -2.96
N HIS A 5 -2.06 -0.85 -3.01
CA HIS A 5 -3.03 0.20 -2.72
C HIS A 5 -3.92 -0.16 -1.54
N ILE A 6 -4.24 0.82 -0.69
CA ILE A 6 -5.18 0.68 0.43
C ILE A 6 -6.29 1.74 0.32
N HIS A 7 -7.53 1.32 0.51
CA HIS A 7 -8.68 2.21 0.48
C HIS A 7 -8.78 3.06 1.76
N ALA A 8 -9.63 4.08 1.74
CA ALA A 8 -10.06 4.92 2.87
C ALA A 8 -9.01 5.72 3.67
N ILE A 9 -7.75 5.33 3.68
CA ILE A 9 -6.68 5.96 4.46
C ILE A 9 -5.43 6.16 3.62
N GLN A 10 -4.60 7.12 4.04
CA GLN A 10 -3.27 7.32 3.49
C GLN A 10 -2.21 6.84 4.49
N PHE A 11 -1.02 6.57 3.98
CA PHE A 11 0.14 6.13 4.72
C PHE A 11 1.40 6.92 4.37
N LYS A 12 2.41 6.86 5.24
CA LYS A 12 3.78 7.29 4.94
C LYS A 12 4.68 6.08 4.78
N VAL A 13 5.59 6.14 3.81
CA VAL A 13 6.66 5.15 3.65
C VAL A 13 7.73 5.43 4.71
N LEU A 14 8.02 4.42 5.55
CA LEU A 14 9.04 4.51 6.59
C LEU A 14 10.42 4.11 6.08
N ASP A 15 10.48 3.04 5.30
CA ASP A 15 11.69 2.50 4.69
C ASP A 15 11.34 1.37 3.71
N ARG A 16 12.35 0.89 3.00
CA ARG A 16 12.28 -0.29 2.17
C ARG A 16 13.58 -1.08 2.17
N SER A 17 13.50 -2.38 1.94
CA SER A 17 14.67 -3.19 1.63
C SER A 17 15.17 -2.90 0.21
N GLY A 18 16.47 -3.10 -0.04
CA GLY A 18 17.09 -2.92 -1.36
C GLY A 18 17.76 -1.56 -1.56
N SER A 19 18.20 -1.30 -2.79
CA SER A 19 19.10 -0.19 -3.12
C SER A 19 18.43 1.14 -3.47
N ARG A 20 17.10 1.16 -3.62
CA ARG A 20 16.36 2.36 -4.09
C ARG A 20 16.21 3.44 -3.02
N GLY A 21 16.21 3.05 -1.75
CA GLY A 21 15.84 3.95 -0.64
C GLY A 21 14.44 4.56 -0.82
N ILE A 22 14.10 5.52 0.05
CA ILE A 22 12.86 6.29 -0.12
C ILE A 22 13.04 7.23 -1.30
N LEU A 23 12.15 7.16 -2.29
CA LEU A 23 12.21 8.03 -3.46
C LEU A 23 11.65 9.42 -3.12
N PRO A 24 12.09 10.50 -3.80
CA PRO A 24 11.62 11.85 -3.50
C PRO A 24 10.08 12.00 -3.50
N HIS A 25 9.39 11.31 -4.40
CA HIS A 25 7.92 11.32 -4.52
C HIS A 25 7.18 10.46 -3.48
N GLU A 26 7.91 9.83 -2.56
CA GLU A 26 7.38 8.96 -1.50
C GLU A 26 7.47 9.58 -0.11
N THR A 27 8.00 10.80 -0.02
CA THR A 27 8.14 11.54 1.25
C THR A 27 6.82 12.09 1.80
N GLY A 28 5.79 12.18 0.96
CA GLY A 28 4.45 12.60 1.33
C GLY A 28 3.52 11.46 1.75
N TRP A 29 2.26 11.81 2.03
CA TRP A 29 1.19 10.84 2.22
C TRP A 29 0.82 10.17 0.89
N LYS A 30 0.63 8.86 0.90
CA LYS A 30 0.26 8.05 -0.27
C LYS A 30 -0.87 7.10 0.08
N ASP A 31 -1.58 6.65 -0.93
CA ASP A 31 -2.49 5.50 -0.85
C ASP A 31 -1.94 4.27 -1.59
N THR A 32 -0.85 4.45 -2.37
CA THR A 32 -0.28 3.43 -3.24
C THR A 32 1.24 3.51 -3.24
N VAL A 33 1.92 2.36 -3.16
CA VAL A 33 3.38 2.27 -3.24
C VAL A 33 3.83 1.10 -4.11
N LEU A 34 4.81 1.34 -4.97
CA LEU A 34 5.37 0.30 -5.85
C LEU A 34 6.34 -0.60 -5.08
N VAL A 35 6.02 -1.89 -5.04
CA VAL A 35 6.87 -2.96 -4.49
C VAL A 35 7.52 -3.75 -5.62
N MET A 36 8.84 -3.70 -5.71
CA MET A 36 9.64 -4.42 -6.69
C MET A 36 9.92 -5.87 -6.25
N PRO A 37 10.33 -6.78 -7.17
CA PRO A 37 10.73 -8.13 -6.79
C PRO A 37 11.84 -8.13 -5.72
N GLY A 38 11.66 -8.90 -4.64
CA GLY A 38 12.60 -8.98 -3.51
C GLY A 38 12.58 -7.76 -2.56
N GLU A 39 11.70 -6.81 -2.80
CA GLU A 39 11.56 -5.60 -1.98
C GLU A 39 10.49 -5.77 -0.90
N HIS A 40 10.78 -5.24 0.28
CA HIS A 40 9.85 -5.07 1.39
C HIS A 40 9.72 -3.58 1.63
N VAL A 41 8.50 -3.06 1.76
CA VAL A 41 8.25 -1.65 2.08
C VAL A 41 7.51 -1.58 3.40
N ARG A 42 8.05 -0.83 4.37
CA ARG A 42 7.36 -0.56 5.63
C ARG A 42 6.62 0.76 5.51
N VAL A 43 5.36 0.76 5.94
CA VAL A 43 4.49 1.95 5.94
C VAL A 43 3.87 2.13 7.32
N ILE A 44 3.51 3.38 7.62
CA ILE A 44 2.71 3.71 8.81
C ILE A 44 1.47 4.48 8.40
N MET A 45 0.35 4.18 9.04
CA MET A 45 -0.94 4.79 8.77
C MET A 45 -1.74 4.92 10.06
N LYS A 46 -2.74 5.78 10.02
CA LYS A 46 -3.73 5.92 11.08
C LYS A 46 -5.08 5.48 10.52
N PHE A 47 -5.77 4.59 11.24
CA PHE A 47 -7.10 4.11 10.87
C PHE A 47 -8.16 5.07 11.44
N ASP A 48 -8.31 6.24 10.82
CA ASP A 48 -9.28 7.28 11.23
C ASP A 48 -10.40 7.55 10.19
N ALA A 49 -10.56 6.64 9.23
CA ALA A 49 -11.74 6.57 8.38
C ALA A 49 -12.96 6.02 9.14
N PRO A 50 -14.20 6.20 8.63
CA PRO A 50 -15.39 5.60 9.20
C PRO A 50 -15.26 4.08 9.42
N LYS A 51 -16.03 3.55 10.37
CA LYS A 51 -16.10 2.11 10.58
C LYS A 51 -16.64 1.43 9.33
N GLY A 52 -16.05 0.30 8.96
CA GLY A 52 -16.47 -0.46 7.79
C GLY A 52 -15.41 -1.40 7.26
N MET A 53 -15.81 -2.16 6.23
CA MET A 53 -14.94 -3.03 5.45
C MET A 53 -14.36 -2.26 4.26
N TYR A 54 -13.06 -2.38 4.07
CA TYR A 54 -12.31 -1.75 2.99
C TYR A 54 -11.35 -2.75 2.36
N VAL A 55 -10.82 -2.43 1.18
CA VAL A 55 -9.91 -3.33 0.45
C VAL A 55 -8.46 -2.82 0.47
N PHE A 56 -7.56 -3.78 0.42
CA PHE A 56 -6.13 -3.61 0.21
C PHE A 56 -5.70 -4.59 -0.89
N HIS A 57 -5.09 -4.09 -1.97
CA HIS A 57 -4.83 -4.92 -3.15
C HIS A 57 -3.66 -4.43 -3.98
N CYS A 58 -3.21 -5.29 -4.90
CA CYS A 58 -2.37 -4.86 -6.00
C CYS A 58 -3.21 -4.05 -7.00
N HIS A 59 -2.69 -2.92 -7.46
CA HIS A 59 -3.33 -2.03 -8.43
C HIS A 59 -2.87 -2.31 -9.88
N ASN A 60 -2.19 -3.44 -10.11
CA ASN A 60 -2.14 -4.03 -11.43
C ASN A 60 -3.45 -4.81 -11.61
N LEU A 61 -4.28 -4.41 -12.57
CA LEU A 61 -5.65 -4.89 -12.71
C LEU A 61 -5.71 -6.40 -12.96
N GLU A 62 -4.77 -6.95 -13.73
CA GLU A 62 -4.74 -8.38 -13.99
C GLU A 62 -4.44 -9.20 -12.71
N HIS A 63 -3.55 -8.70 -11.85
CA HIS A 63 -3.28 -9.30 -10.54
C HIS A 63 -4.45 -9.12 -9.58
N GLU A 64 -5.08 -7.95 -9.59
CA GLU A 64 -6.27 -7.62 -8.80
C GLU A 64 -7.42 -8.59 -9.10
N ASP A 65 -7.80 -8.70 -10.38
CA ASP A 65 -8.88 -9.57 -10.87
C ASP A 65 -8.55 -11.06 -10.65
N SER A 66 -7.26 -11.41 -10.63
CA SER A 66 -6.79 -12.77 -10.31
C SER A 66 -6.72 -13.05 -8.80
N GLY A 67 -7.20 -12.13 -7.95
CA GLY A 67 -7.39 -12.34 -6.52
C GLY A 67 -6.29 -11.78 -5.62
N MET A 68 -5.39 -10.92 -6.12
CA MET A 68 -4.38 -10.24 -5.29
C MET A 68 -5.00 -9.07 -4.49
N MET A 69 -6.03 -9.39 -3.71
CA MET A 69 -6.87 -8.49 -2.94
C MET A 69 -7.20 -9.11 -1.58
N ALA A 70 -7.27 -8.27 -0.55
CA ALA A 70 -7.72 -8.65 0.78
C ALA A 70 -8.64 -7.56 1.36
N ASN A 71 -9.54 -7.96 2.25
CA ASN A 71 -10.35 -7.04 3.04
C ASN A 71 -9.67 -6.73 4.37
N TYR A 72 -9.92 -5.53 4.90
CA TYR A 72 -9.65 -5.19 6.29
C TYR A 72 -10.85 -4.42 6.88
N GLU A 73 -11.01 -4.50 8.20
CA GLU A 73 -12.11 -3.86 8.93
C GLU A 73 -11.57 -2.76 9.85
N ILE A 74 -12.22 -1.60 9.83
CA ILE A 74 -12.05 -0.57 10.87
C ILE A 74 -13.23 -0.73 11.84
N THR A 75 -12.92 -1.13 13.08
CA THR A 75 -13.89 -1.48 14.14
C THR A 75 -14.02 -0.41 15.22
#